data_AF-A0AAW2Y1R4-F1
#
_entry.id   AF-A0AAW2Y1R4-F1
#
_cell.length_a   1.000
_cell.length_b   1.000
_cell.length_c   1.000
_cell.angle_alpha   90.00
_cell.angle_beta   90.00
_cell.angle_gamma   90.00
#
_symmetry.space_group_name_H-M   'P 1'
#
loop_
_entity.id
_entity.type
_entity.pdbx_description
1 polymer ?
#
loop_
_entity_poly.entity_id
_entity_poly.type
_entity_poly.pdbx_seq_one_letter_code
_entity_poly.pdbx_strand_id
1 'polypeptide(L)' 'ICILVAGALGGRFDHDIGNINVLCHFPSIRIILLSDDCLIQLLPCSHHHEIHIHSTVEGPHCGLIPIGGPSKRRTTTGLQ' A
#
# COMPACT_ATOMS: atom_id res chain seq x y z
N ILE A 1 13.68 8.77 3.22
CA ILE A 1 12.95 8.77 4.51
C ILE A 1 11.78 7.79 4.37
N CYS A 2 11.52 6.96 5.37
CA CYS A 2 10.37 6.05 5.42
C CYS A 2 9.52 6.44 6.64
N ILE A 3 8.20 6.53 6.46
CA ILE A 3 7.25 6.86 7.52
C ILE A 3 6.33 5.65 7.72
N LEU A 4 6.29 5.15 8.95
CA LEU A 4 5.37 4.09 9.36
C LEU A 4 4.25 4.72 10.19
N VAL A 5 3.00 4.45 9.83
CA VAL A 5 1.82 4.93 10.54
C VAL A 5 1.10 3.73 11.15
N ALA A 6 1.14 3.60 12.47
CA ALA A 6 0.46 2.53 13.20
C ALA A 6 -0.98 2.93 13.57
N GLY A 7 -1.91 1.98 13.53
CA GLY A 7 -3.34 2.25 13.78
C GLY A 7 -4.01 3.04 12.66
N ALA A 8 -3.47 2.92 11.45
CA ALA A 8 -3.91 3.71 10.30
C ALA A 8 -5.23 3.22 9.67
N LEU A 9 -5.69 2.02 10.02
CA LEU A 9 -6.79 1.31 9.37
C LEU A 9 -7.62 0.55 10.41
N GLY A 10 -8.88 0.24 10.08
CA GLY A 10 -9.76 -0.57 10.93
C GLY A 10 -10.70 0.24 11.84
N GLY A 11 -10.77 1.55 11.62
CA GLY A 11 -11.63 2.45 12.38
C GLY A 11 -12.83 2.94 11.56
N ARG A 12 -13.09 4.24 11.64
CA ARG A 12 -14.10 4.88 10.79
C ARG A 12 -13.64 4.84 9.34
N PHE A 13 -14.50 4.35 8.46
CA PHE A 13 -14.18 4.20 7.03
C PHE A 13 -13.66 5.48 6.35
N ASP A 14 -14.22 6.65 6.69
CA ASP A 14 -13.76 7.92 6.13
C ASP A 14 -12.34 8.29 6.57
N HIS A 15 -11.91 7.88 7.77
CA HIS A 15 -10.51 8.04 8.21
C HIS A 15 -9.58 7.13 7.41
N ASP A 16 -9.97 5.86 7.20
CA ASP A 16 -9.18 4.90 6.43
C ASP A 16 -8.97 5.40 4.99
N ILE A 17 -10.04 5.89 4.35
CA ILE A 17 -9.96 6.52 3.01
C ILE A 17 -9.14 7.82 3.05
N GLY A 18 -9.28 8.63 4.10
CA GLY A 18 -8.45 9.81 4.32
C GLY A 18 -6.97 9.48 4.37
N ASN A 19 -6.59 8.44 5.10
CA ASN A 19 -5.21 7.97 5.20
C ASN A 19 -4.68 7.43 3.86
N ILE A 20 -5.49 6.67 3.12
CA ILE A 20 -5.14 6.22 1.76
C ILE A 20 -4.93 7.43 0.84
N ASN A 21 -5.79 8.45 0.93
CA ASN A 21 -5.68 9.67 0.13
C ASN A 21 -4.36 10.43 0.39
N VAL A 22 -3.84 10.41 1.62
CA VAL A 22 -2.51 10.99 1.94
C VAL A 22 -1.41 10.32 1.13
N LEU A 23 -1.46 9.00 0.93
CA LEU A 23 -0.47 8.30 0.11
C LEU A 23 -0.43 8.86 -1.32
N CYS A 24 -1.60 9.16 -1.90
CA CYS A 24 -1.72 9.73 -3.24
C CYS A 24 -1.21 11.18 -3.34
N HIS A 25 -1.28 11.96 -2.25
CA HIS A 25 -0.80 13.34 -2.22
C HIS A 25 0.72 13.43 -2.06
N PHE A 26 1.36 12.41 -1.50
CA PHE A 26 2.81 12.38 -1.26
C PHE A 26 3.49 11.16 -1.91
N PRO A 27 3.40 10.98 -3.24
CA PRO A 27 3.86 9.76 -3.92
C PRO A 27 5.38 9.58 -3.92
N SER A 28 6.16 10.63 -3.62
CA SER A 28 7.61 10.59 -3.50
C SER A 28 8.10 10.16 -2.11
N ILE A 29 7.20 10.12 -1.11
CA ILE A 29 7.52 9.72 0.25
C ILE A 29 7.06 8.28 0.45
N ARG A 30 7.95 7.43 0.95
CA ARG A 30 7.57 6.06 1.34
C ARG A 30 6.81 6.10 2.65
N ILE A 31 5.49 6.12 2.55
CA ILE A 31 4.56 6.03 3.69
C ILE A 31 3.93 4.64 3.69
N ILE A 32 3.99 3.98 4.85
CA ILE A 32 3.42 2.65 5.09
C ILE A 32 2.34 2.80 6.15
N LEU A 33 1.11 2.43 5.81
CA LEU A 33 0.00 2.34 6.76
C LEU A 33 -0.02 0.92 7.30
N LEU A 34 0.02 0.78 8.63
CA LEU A 34 0.03 -0.50 9.32
C LEU A 34 -1.13 -0.56 10.31
N SER A 35 -1.83 -1.68 10.29
CA SER A 35 -2.75 -2.11 11.34
C SER A 35 -2.39 -3.54 11.77
N ASP A 36 -3.17 -4.11 12.68
CA ASP A 36 -2.94 -5.45 13.20
C ASP A 36 -3.01 -6.53 12.09
N ASP A 37 -3.86 -6.31 11.08
CA ASP A 37 -4.16 -7.32 10.06
C ASP A 37 -3.65 -6.96 8.65
N CYS A 38 -3.21 -5.73 8.40
CA CYS A 38 -2.79 -5.33 7.05
C CYS A 38 -1.72 -4.23 6.99
N LEU A 39 -1.01 -4.24 5.86
CA LEU A 39 -0.03 -3.23 5.45
C LEU A 39 -0.46 -2.65 4.10
N ILE A 40 -0.52 -1.32 4.00
CA ILE A 40 -0.81 -0.61 2.75
C ILE A 40 0.34 0.34 2.43
N GLN A 41 0.84 0.26 1.19
CA GLN A 41 1.83 1.18 0.64
C GLN A 41 1.42 1.57 -0.80
N LEU A 42 1.63 2.83 -1.19
CA LEU A 42 1.48 3.25 -2.58
C LEU A 42 2.65 2.73 -3.43
N LEU A 43 2.33 2.26 -4.64
CA LEU A 43 3.29 1.89 -5.68
C LEU A 43 3.21 2.91 -6.83
N PRO A 44 4.05 3.97 -6.84
CA PRO A 44 4.10 4.93 -7.93
C PRO A 44 4.41 4.27 -9.28
N CYS A 45 3.78 4.75 -10.36
CA CYS A 45 4.01 4.22 -11.71
C CYS A 45 5.33 4.68 -12.35
N SER A 46 6.11 5.52 -11.67
CA SER A 46 7.36 6.10 -12.19
C SER A 46 8.49 5.08 -12.31
N HIS A 47 8.38 3.92 -11.67
CA HIS A 47 9.43 2.89 -11.69
C HIS A 47 8.88 1.48 -11.48
N HIS A 48 9.74 0.49 -11.77
CA HIS A 48 9.51 -0.90 -11.41
C HIS A 48 9.65 -1.10 -9.90
N HIS A 49 8.87 -2.03 -9.34
CA HIS A 49 8.89 -2.35 -7.92
C HIS A 49 9.33 -3.78 -7.71
N GLU A 50 10.20 -4.00 -6.73
CA GLU A 50 10.59 -5.32 -6.27
C GLU A 50 10.24 -5.41 -4.79
N ILE A 51 9.34 -6.34 -4.47
CA ILE A 51 8.78 -6.50 -3.12
C ILE A 51 9.27 -7.85 -2.59
N HIS A 52 10.07 -7.80 -1.53
CA HIS A 52 10.58 -8.99 -0.85
C HIS A 52 9.63 -9.34 0.29
N ILE A 53 9.02 -10.52 0.21
CA ILE A 53 8.02 -10.98 1.18
C ILE A 53 8.72 -11.70 2.33
N HIS A 54 8.44 -11.26 3.56
CA HIS A 54 8.90 -11.94 4.76
C HIS A 54 7.78 -12.83 5.29
N SER A 55 7.67 -14.05 4.75
CA SER A 55 6.57 -14.99 5.03
C SER A 55 6.44 -15.43 6.50
N THR A 56 7.45 -15.17 7.34
CA THR A 56 7.38 -15.41 8.80
C THR A 56 6.63 -14.31 9.55
N VAL A 57 6.38 -13.16 8.91
CA VAL A 57 5.73 -11.99 9.50
C VAL A 57 4.49 -11.59 8.69
N GLU A 58 4.55 -11.68 7.36
CA GLU A 58 3.47 -11.30 6.46
C GLU A 58 2.47 -12.44 6.27
N GLY A 59 1.18 -12.09 6.21
CA GLY A 59 0.12 -13.04 5.90
C GLY A 59 0.15 -13.52 4.45
N PRO A 60 -0.63 -14.56 4.10
CA PRO A 60 -0.59 -15.20 2.79
C PRO A 60 -1.27 -14.38 1.68
N HIS A 61 -1.95 -13.29 2.02
CA HIS A 61 -2.79 -12.54 1.09
C HIS A 61 -2.23 -11.15 0.83
N CYS A 62 -2.25 -10.75 -0.44
CA CYS A 62 -1.94 -9.39 -0.87
C CYS A 62 -2.88 -8.99 -2.01
N GLY A 63 -2.93 -7.70 -2.32
CA GLY A 63 -3.78 -7.16 -3.37
C GLY A 63 -3.28 -5.85 -3.94
N LEU A 64 -3.62 -5.59 -5.20
CA LEU A 64 -3.33 -4.33 -5.89
C LEU A 64 -4.62 -3.57 -6.16
N ILE A 65 -4.81 -2.45 -5.47
CA ILE A 65 -6.01 -1.61 -5.61
C ILE A 65 -5.64 -0.36 -6.42
N PRO A 66 -6.27 -0.12 -7.59
CA PRO A 66 -6.10 1.13 -8.32
C PRO A 66 -6.85 2.26 -7.60
N ILE A 67 -6.12 3.09 -6.85
CA ILE A 67 -6.64 4.30 -6.19
C ILE A 67 -6.35 5.52 -7.07
N GLY A 68 -7.31 6.44 -7.18
CA GLY A 68 -7.17 7.70 -7.91
C GLY A 68 -7.35 7.61 -9.44
N GLY A 69 -7.37 6.41 -10.02
CA GLY A 69 -7.71 6.23 -11.42
C GLY A 69 -7.37 4.83 -11.96
N PRO A 70 -7.78 4.53 -13.21
CA PRO A 70 -7.52 3.24 -13.83
C PRO A 70 -6.03 2.99 -14.01
N SER A 71 -5.59 1.75 -13.76
CA SER A 71 -4.23 1.37 -14.12
C SER A 71 -4.19 0.64 -15.45
N LYS A 72 -3.70 1.36 -16.47
CA LYS A 72 -3.80 0.92 -17.87
C LYS A 72 -2.79 -0.17 -18.24
N ARG A 73 -1.63 -0.23 -17.58
CA ARG A 73 -0.56 -1.21 -17.87
C ARG A 73 0.13 -1.60 -16.57
N ARG A 74 -0.10 -2.81 -16.10
CA ARG A 74 0.59 -3.42 -14.97
C ARG A 74 1.00 -4.84 -15.35
N THR A 75 2.20 -5.22 -14.96
CA THR A 75 2.70 -6.59 -15.05
C THR A 75 3.24 -6.93 -13.68
N THR A 76 2.89 -8.11 -13.19
CA THR A 76 3.32 -8.62 -11.90
C THR A 76 3.88 -10.02 -12.10
N THR A 77 4.82 -10.42 -11.26
CA THR A 77 5.31 -11.80 -11.17
C THR A 77 5.31 -12.21 -9.70
N GLY A 78 5.15 -13.51 -9.42
CA GLY A 78 5.13 -14.02 -8.04
C GLY A 78 3.78 -13.88 -7.30
N LEU A 79 2.72 -13.38 -7.96
CA LEU A 79 1.35 -13.38 -7.43
C LEU A 79 0.58 -14.61 -7.94
N GLN A 80 -0.38 -15.10 -7.13
CA GLN A 80 -1.30 -16.21 -7.48
C GLN A 80 -2.63 -15.69 -8.04
#